data_AF-A0A226HXJ8-F1
#
_entry.id   AF-A0A226HXJ8-F1
#
_cell.length_a   1.000
_cell.length_b   1.000
_cell.length_c   1.000
_cell.angle_alpha   90.00
_cell.angle_beta   90.00
_cell.angle_gamma   90.00
#
_symmetry.space_group_name_H-M   'P 1'
#
loop_
_entity.id
_entity.type
_entity.pdbx_description
1 polymer ?
#
loop_
_entity_poly.entity_id
_entity_poly.type
_entity_poly.pdbx_seq_one_letter_code
_entity_poly.pdbx_strand_id
1 'polypeptide(L)'
;MKNRIIIVFFLLTIVSCISIKGKKELMSLNNIGDSNTLRKDGYYYTESYVKTNPYYRNEYGGYVRDSTKTFYQVRISTLALKENGSAMKLGSYSGMQDNLAYNFGIKCDLPDNNTLESAFEHFQCYLTELKNKNLFFLNSKAEIWDQGIYKIENNAITIQIFYNTIGDYNLYEETGIIKNDSTFVLTNATDFQTGKKHEINKVYKFKKMKNFPDIDNYVLKNKKKFSKN
;
A
#
# COMPACT_ATOMS: atom_id res chain seq x y z
N MET A 1 11.36 43.52 -26.91
CA MET A 1 11.28 42.04 -26.72
C MET A 1 11.81 41.53 -25.38
N LYS A 2 12.49 42.34 -24.53
CA LYS A 2 12.99 41.89 -23.22
C LYS A 2 11.92 41.70 -22.13
N ASN A 3 10.79 42.41 -22.20
CA ASN A 3 9.74 42.32 -21.16
C ASN A 3 8.77 41.16 -21.33
N ARG A 4 8.80 40.42 -22.46
CA ARG A 4 7.91 39.26 -22.67
C ARG A 4 8.48 37.95 -22.10
N ILE A 5 9.80 37.88 -21.85
CA ILE A 5 10.46 36.67 -21.32
C ILE A 5 10.26 36.53 -19.79
N ILE A 6 10.10 37.65 -19.07
CA ILE A 6 9.90 37.64 -17.61
C ILE A 6 8.52 37.09 -17.23
N ILE A 7 7.48 37.34 -18.05
CA ILE A 7 6.12 36.84 -17.80
C ILE A 7 6.02 35.33 -18.02
N VAL A 8 6.80 34.77 -18.96
CA VAL A 8 6.84 33.32 -19.20
C VAL A 8 7.56 32.57 -18.07
N PHE A 9 8.55 33.19 -17.42
CA PHE A 9 9.21 32.60 -16.25
C PHE A 9 8.35 32.63 -14.98
N PHE A 10 7.45 33.62 -14.84
CA PHE A 10 6.52 33.70 -13.71
C PHE A 10 5.32 32.74 -13.85
N LEU A 11 5.00 32.27 -15.06
CA LEU A 11 3.94 31.27 -15.28
C LEU A 11 4.40 29.81 -15.03
N LEU A 12 5.71 29.55 -14.97
CA LEU A 12 6.27 28.20 -14.79
C LEU A 12 6.52 27.82 -13.32
N THR A 13 6.17 28.68 -12.36
CA THR A 13 6.32 28.43 -10.92
C THR A 13 5.01 28.01 -10.24
N ILE A 14 4.06 27.43 -10.99
CA ILE A 14 3.03 26.57 -10.38
C ILE A 14 3.73 25.26 -9.99
N VAL A 15 4.59 25.33 -8.97
CA VAL A 15 5.05 24.16 -8.24
C VAL A 15 3.78 23.47 -7.79
N SER A 16 3.47 22.31 -8.37
CA SER A 16 2.36 21.50 -7.90
C SER A 16 2.64 21.14 -6.44
N CYS A 17 2.04 21.92 -5.54
CA CYS A 17 2.22 21.73 -4.12
C CYS A 17 1.44 20.48 -3.77
N ILE A 18 2.16 19.38 -3.50
CA ILE A 18 1.57 18.13 -3.07
C ILE A 18 0.79 18.40 -1.77
N SER A 19 -0.53 18.24 -1.82
CA SER A 19 -1.38 18.47 -0.65
C SER A 19 -1.71 17.16 0.06
N ILE A 20 -1.68 17.19 1.39
CA ILE A 20 -2.15 16.07 2.22
C ILE A 20 -3.49 16.52 2.83
N LYS A 21 -4.57 15.92 2.33
CA LYS A 21 -5.96 16.13 2.72
C LYS A 21 -6.39 15.11 3.77
N GLY A 22 -7.38 15.43 4.59
CA GLY A 22 -7.86 14.53 5.64
C GLY A 22 -7.07 14.57 6.97
N LYS A 23 -6.14 15.53 7.15
CA LYS A 23 -5.31 15.59 8.38
C LYS A 23 -6.13 15.87 9.64
N LYS A 24 -7.22 16.62 9.53
CA LYS A 24 -8.07 16.97 10.69
C LYS A 24 -8.91 15.78 11.14
N GLU A 25 -9.15 14.84 10.24
CA GLU A 25 -9.93 13.63 10.40
C GLU A 25 -9.05 12.47 10.90
N LEU A 26 -7.72 12.58 10.72
CA LEU A 26 -6.75 11.64 11.27
C LEU A 26 -6.97 11.44 12.78
N MET A 27 -6.96 10.19 13.22
CA MET A 27 -7.10 9.85 14.64
C MET A 27 -5.94 10.39 15.47
N SER A 28 -6.17 10.58 16.77
CA SER A 28 -5.14 11.06 17.69
C SER A 28 -3.97 10.09 17.75
N LEU A 29 -2.75 10.60 17.66
CA LEU A 29 -1.51 9.83 17.72
C LEU A 29 -1.16 9.31 19.13
N ASN A 30 -1.87 9.76 20.17
CA ASN A 30 -1.55 9.41 21.56
C ASN A 30 -1.99 7.99 21.95
N ASN A 31 -2.99 7.44 21.26
CA ASN A 31 -3.62 6.15 21.59
C ASN A 31 -3.73 5.25 20.35
N ILE A 32 -2.66 5.16 19.55
CA ILE A 32 -2.61 4.29 18.37
C ILE A 32 -1.93 2.96 18.69
N GLY A 33 -2.13 1.98 17.82
CA GLY A 33 -1.60 0.63 17.98
C GLY A 33 -2.49 -0.25 18.83
N ASP A 34 -1.84 -1.22 19.49
CA ASP A 34 -2.49 -2.33 20.16
C ASP A 34 -1.56 -2.94 21.21
N SER A 35 -2.10 -3.25 22.40
CA SER A 35 -1.39 -3.84 23.53
C SER A 35 -1.30 -5.38 23.47
N ASN A 36 -1.10 -5.96 22.27
CA ASN A 36 -0.88 -7.39 21.96
C ASN A 36 -2.08 -8.23 21.48
N THR A 37 -3.15 -7.62 20.97
CA THR A 37 -4.28 -8.35 20.37
C THR A 37 -3.92 -9.07 19.07
N LEU A 38 -3.18 -8.42 18.16
CA LEU A 38 -2.80 -8.97 16.85
C LEU A 38 -1.35 -9.46 16.79
N ARG A 39 -1.00 -10.36 15.87
CA ARG A 39 0.40 -10.72 15.58
C ARG A 39 1.09 -9.64 14.73
N LYS A 40 2.38 -9.36 15.00
CA LYS A 40 3.20 -8.35 14.28
C LYS A 40 4.52 -8.89 13.72
N ASP A 41 4.78 -10.19 13.86
CA ASP A 41 5.97 -10.89 13.32
C ASP A 41 5.78 -11.33 11.85
N GLY A 42 5.13 -10.49 11.05
CA GLY A 42 4.73 -10.80 9.68
C GLY A 42 3.79 -9.75 9.09
N TYR A 43 2.93 -10.17 8.17
CA TYR A 43 1.98 -9.29 7.49
C TYR A 43 0.60 -9.92 7.41
N TYR A 44 -0.41 -9.08 7.22
CA TYR A 44 -1.77 -9.50 6.92
C TYR A 44 -2.02 -9.44 5.42
N TYR A 45 -2.87 -10.32 4.93
CA TYR A 45 -3.22 -10.36 3.52
C TYR A 45 -4.70 -10.68 3.28
N THR A 46 -5.22 -10.18 2.16
CA THR A 46 -6.48 -10.63 1.55
C THR A 46 -6.18 -11.32 0.22
N GLU A 47 -6.94 -12.34 -0.11
CA GLU A 47 -6.83 -13.07 -1.38
C GLU A 47 -7.81 -12.49 -2.40
N SER A 48 -7.41 -12.43 -3.67
CA SER A 48 -8.28 -12.00 -4.77
C SER A 48 -7.94 -12.74 -6.06
N TYR A 49 -8.96 -12.91 -6.90
CA TYR A 49 -8.88 -13.57 -8.20
C TYR A 49 -9.26 -12.56 -9.27
N VAL A 50 -8.27 -12.01 -9.96
CA VAL A 50 -8.47 -10.92 -10.91
C VAL A 50 -8.48 -11.47 -12.32
N LYS A 51 -9.59 -11.27 -13.05
CA LYS A 51 -9.66 -11.64 -14.46
C LYS A 51 -8.70 -10.76 -15.26
N THR A 52 -7.75 -11.39 -15.94
CA THR A 52 -6.73 -10.72 -16.74
C THR A 52 -6.36 -11.55 -17.97
N ASN A 53 -5.39 -11.07 -18.74
CA ASN A 53 -4.85 -11.71 -19.94
C ASN A 53 -3.38 -12.08 -19.71
N PRO A 54 -2.89 -13.21 -20.26
CA PRO A 54 -1.50 -13.59 -20.10
C PRO A 54 -0.58 -12.65 -20.89
N TYR A 55 0.64 -12.51 -20.38
CA TYR A 55 1.74 -11.82 -21.03
C TYR A 55 2.76 -12.84 -21.49
N TYR A 56 3.25 -12.68 -22.72
CA TYR A 56 4.29 -13.53 -23.27
C TYR A 56 5.48 -12.68 -23.70
N ARG A 57 6.68 -13.26 -23.58
CA ARG A 57 7.89 -12.63 -24.09
C ARG A 57 7.88 -12.65 -25.61
N ASN A 58 8.04 -11.50 -26.25
CA ASN A 58 8.18 -11.39 -27.69
C ASN A 58 9.65 -11.61 -28.10
N GLU A 59 9.86 -11.76 -29.41
CA GLU A 59 11.19 -11.98 -30.00
C GLU A 59 12.21 -10.86 -29.73
N TYR A 60 11.73 -9.64 -29.42
CA TYR A 60 12.54 -8.48 -29.08
C TYR A 60 12.85 -8.38 -27.57
N GLY A 61 12.45 -9.38 -26.78
CA GLY A 61 12.69 -9.43 -25.34
C GLY A 61 11.72 -8.60 -24.49
N GLY A 62 10.72 -7.94 -25.09
CA GLY A 62 9.62 -7.28 -24.40
C GLY A 62 8.47 -8.23 -24.08
N TYR A 63 7.43 -7.74 -23.40
CA TYR A 63 6.22 -8.52 -23.09
C TYR A 63 5.01 -8.01 -23.88
N VAL A 64 4.20 -8.94 -24.39
CA VAL A 64 2.97 -8.64 -25.14
C VAL A 64 1.78 -9.32 -24.48
N ARG A 65 0.69 -8.56 -24.32
CA ARG A 65 -0.59 -9.05 -23.80
C ARG A 65 -1.31 -9.85 -24.88
N ASP A 66 -1.74 -11.07 -24.57
CA ASP A 66 -2.67 -11.81 -25.42
C ASP A 66 -4.11 -11.51 -25.02
N SER A 67 -4.72 -10.55 -25.72
CA SER A 67 -6.11 -10.14 -25.47
C SER A 67 -7.15 -11.21 -25.76
N THR A 68 -6.78 -12.31 -26.45
CA THR A 68 -7.72 -13.36 -26.85
C THR A 68 -7.95 -14.41 -25.77
N LYS A 69 -7.03 -14.55 -24.81
CA LYS A 69 -7.12 -15.50 -23.70
C LYS A 69 -7.34 -14.77 -22.39
N THR A 70 -8.25 -15.26 -21.57
CA THR A 70 -8.46 -14.73 -20.21
C THR A 70 -8.28 -15.81 -19.17
N PHE A 71 -7.71 -15.44 -18.03
CA PHE A 71 -7.59 -16.30 -16.86
C PHE A 71 -7.79 -15.48 -15.58
N TYR A 72 -8.02 -16.17 -14.46
CA TYR A 72 -8.06 -15.53 -13.15
C TYR A 72 -6.67 -15.60 -12.52
N GLN A 73 -6.04 -14.44 -12.35
CA GLN A 73 -4.76 -14.34 -11.67
C GLN A 73 -4.97 -14.31 -10.16
N VAL A 74 -4.27 -15.19 -9.45
CA VAL A 74 -4.26 -15.24 -7.98
C VAL A 74 -3.39 -14.11 -7.46
N ARG A 75 -3.97 -13.26 -6.60
CA ARG A 75 -3.26 -12.13 -6.00
C ARG A 75 -3.48 -12.04 -4.51
N ILE A 76 -2.46 -11.55 -3.82
CA ILE A 76 -2.55 -11.13 -2.41
C ILE A 76 -2.45 -9.61 -2.34
N SER A 77 -3.31 -8.99 -1.56
CA SER A 77 -3.16 -7.58 -1.15
C SER A 77 -2.70 -7.55 0.29
N THR A 78 -1.67 -6.78 0.59
CA THR A 78 -0.90 -6.92 1.83
C THR A 78 -0.96 -5.69 2.71
N LEU A 79 -0.91 -5.91 4.02
CA LEU A 79 -0.98 -4.90 5.05
C LEU A 79 0.01 -5.24 6.18
N ALA A 80 0.89 -4.30 6.50
CA ALA A 80 1.77 -4.36 7.66
C ALA A 80 1.15 -3.57 8.82
N LEU A 81 1.14 -4.16 10.00
CA LEU A 81 0.79 -3.50 11.27
C LEU A 81 1.97 -3.64 12.23
N LYS A 82 2.41 -2.55 12.85
CA LYS A 82 3.53 -2.53 13.80
C LYS A 82 3.08 -2.13 15.21
N GLU A 83 3.87 -2.47 16.22
CA GLU A 83 3.53 -2.19 17.64
C GLU A 83 3.35 -0.70 17.93
N ASN A 84 4.08 0.17 17.24
CA ASN A 84 3.98 1.63 17.39
C ASN A 84 2.73 2.26 16.76
N GLY A 85 1.77 1.45 16.31
CA GLY A 85 0.54 1.91 15.65
C GLY A 85 0.67 2.26 14.17
N SER A 86 1.83 2.00 13.54
CA SER A 86 2.01 2.15 12.09
C SER A 86 1.18 1.11 11.32
N ALA A 87 0.51 1.57 10.28
CA ALA A 87 -0.13 0.73 9.26
C ALA A 87 0.43 1.06 7.88
N MET A 88 0.67 0.05 7.05
CA MET A 88 1.12 0.26 5.66
C MET A 88 0.58 -0.79 4.71
N LYS A 89 -0.08 -0.36 3.63
CA LYS A 89 -0.38 -1.21 2.49
C LYS A 89 0.92 -1.42 1.70
N LEU A 90 1.27 -2.66 1.43
CA LEU A 90 2.53 -2.99 0.75
C LEU A 90 2.32 -3.37 -0.70
N GLY A 91 1.11 -3.18 -1.24
CA GLY A 91 0.75 -3.46 -2.63
C GLY A 91 0.03 -4.79 -2.83
N SER A 92 -0.23 -5.10 -4.10
CA SER A 92 -0.86 -6.34 -4.54
C SER A 92 0.10 -7.16 -5.39
N TYR A 93 0.32 -8.42 -5.00
CA TYR A 93 1.31 -9.31 -5.61
C TYR A 93 0.65 -10.53 -6.20
N SER A 94 1.24 -10.98 -7.31
CA SER A 94 0.93 -12.21 -8.03
C SER A 94 2.22 -13.02 -8.11
N GLY A 95 2.08 -14.34 -8.17
CA GLY A 95 3.18 -15.25 -8.49
C GLY A 95 3.51 -15.32 -10.00
N MET A 96 2.80 -14.54 -10.82
CA MET A 96 3.01 -14.44 -12.27
C MET A 96 3.30 -13.00 -12.67
N GLN A 97 4.06 -12.83 -13.76
CA GLN A 97 4.35 -11.53 -14.33
C GLN A 97 3.07 -10.78 -14.73
N ASP A 98 2.99 -9.52 -14.29
CA ASP A 98 1.93 -8.55 -14.61
C ASP A 98 2.57 -7.34 -15.30
N ASN A 99 1.95 -6.86 -16.37
CA ASN A 99 2.39 -5.72 -17.17
C ASN A 99 2.30 -4.37 -16.45
N LEU A 100 1.71 -4.33 -15.26
CA LEU A 100 1.63 -3.10 -14.47
C LEU A 100 2.65 -3.00 -13.33
N ALA A 101 3.40 -4.06 -12.97
CA ALA A 101 4.25 -3.97 -11.79
C ALA A 101 5.41 -4.97 -11.66
N TYR A 102 5.44 -6.08 -12.42
CA TYR A 102 6.53 -7.04 -12.26
C TYR A 102 7.65 -6.76 -13.26
N ASN A 103 8.80 -6.35 -12.71
CA ASN A 103 10.07 -5.93 -13.32
C ASN A 103 10.22 -4.47 -13.73
N PHE A 104 10.78 -3.68 -12.81
CA PHE A 104 11.90 -2.81 -13.22
C PHE A 104 13.16 -2.90 -12.34
N GLY A 105 13.19 -3.69 -11.25
CA GLY A 105 14.40 -3.74 -10.41
C GLY A 105 14.61 -4.91 -9.45
N ILE A 106 13.71 -5.90 -9.38
CA ILE A 106 13.79 -6.97 -8.37
C ILE A 106 13.99 -8.31 -9.07
N LYS A 107 15.19 -8.87 -8.93
CA LYS A 107 15.54 -10.20 -9.47
C LYS A 107 15.43 -11.23 -8.35
N CYS A 108 14.40 -12.08 -8.41
CA CYS A 108 14.16 -13.11 -7.41
C CYS A 108 14.47 -14.53 -7.91
N ASP A 109 14.79 -14.71 -9.20
CA ASP A 109 14.89 -16.03 -9.86
C ASP A 109 13.72 -16.99 -9.51
N LEU A 110 12.54 -16.43 -9.24
CA LEU A 110 11.34 -17.17 -8.90
C LEU A 110 10.57 -17.54 -10.19
N PRO A 111 10.00 -18.75 -10.26
CA PRO A 111 9.22 -19.16 -11.41
C PRO A 111 7.83 -18.50 -11.42
N ASP A 112 7.36 -18.15 -12.62
CA ASP A 112 6.00 -17.69 -12.83
C ASP A 112 5.00 -18.83 -12.56
N ASN A 113 4.15 -18.67 -11.55
CA ASN A 113 3.14 -19.65 -11.18
C ASN A 113 1.88 -18.97 -10.60
N ASN A 114 0.70 -19.38 -11.07
CA ASN A 114 -0.58 -18.80 -10.68
C ASN A 114 -1.13 -19.40 -9.38
N THR A 115 -0.33 -19.41 -8.32
CA THR A 115 -0.71 -19.98 -7.02
C THR A 115 -0.57 -18.96 -5.91
N LEU A 116 -1.28 -19.21 -4.81
CA LEU A 116 -1.18 -18.40 -3.61
C LEU A 116 0.24 -18.46 -3.00
N GLU A 117 0.88 -19.63 -3.02
CA GLU A 117 2.24 -19.79 -2.50
C GLU A 117 3.25 -18.98 -3.31
N SER A 118 3.19 -19.04 -4.64
CA SER A 118 4.06 -18.22 -5.49
C SER A 118 3.83 -16.72 -5.27
N ALA A 119 2.59 -16.28 -5.06
CA ALA A 119 2.31 -14.88 -4.70
C ALA A 119 2.96 -14.47 -3.36
N PHE A 120 3.01 -15.38 -2.37
CA PHE A 120 3.74 -15.13 -1.12
C PHE A 120 5.26 -15.06 -1.34
N GLU A 121 5.84 -15.99 -2.09
CA GLU A 121 7.27 -16.02 -2.38
C GLU A 121 7.72 -14.74 -3.09
N HIS A 122 6.97 -14.30 -4.10
CA HIS A 122 7.23 -13.07 -4.83
C HIS A 122 7.17 -11.83 -3.93
N PHE A 123 6.15 -11.74 -3.07
CA PHE A 123 6.04 -10.65 -2.12
C PHE A 123 7.16 -10.63 -1.07
N GLN A 124 7.53 -11.80 -0.53
CA GLN A 124 8.60 -11.89 0.47
C GLN A 124 9.97 -11.57 -0.13
N CYS A 125 10.21 -11.91 -1.40
CA CYS A 125 11.39 -11.45 -2.12
C CYS A 125 11.38 -9.92 -2.26
N TYR A 126 10.26 -9.33 -2.70
CA TYR A 126 10.11 -7.87 -2.76
C TYR A 126 10.47 -7.18 -1.44
N LEU A 127 10.00 -7.71 -0.31
CA LEU A 127 10.30 -7.17 1.02
C LEU A 127 11.78 -7.30 1.41
N THR A 128 12.44 -8.37 0.99
CA THR A 128 13.87 -8.57 1.25
C THR A 128 14.70 -7.57 0.44
N GLU A 129 14.33 -7.33 -0.81
CA GLU A 129 15.03 -6.36 -1.67
C GLU A 129 14.75 -4.90 -1.29
N LEU A 130 13.56 -4.60 -0.75
CA LEU A 130 13.27 -3.32 -0.08
C LEU A 130 14.31 -2.99 0.99
N LYS A 131 14.64 -3.96 1.85
CA LYS A 131 15.62 -3.79 2.92
C LYS A 131 17.02 -3.50 2.36
N ASN A 132 17.36 -4.11 1.23
CA ASN A 132 18.67 -3.98 0.57
C ASN A 132 18.81 -2.68 -0.25
N LYS A 133 17.80 -1.79 -0.28
CA LYS A 133 17.79 -0.49 -0.97
C LYS A 133 18.09 -0.52 -2.47
N ASN A 134 18.14 -1.68 -3.12
CA ASN A 134 18.33 -1.82 -4.56
C ASN A 134 17.08 -1.45 -5.40
N LEU A 135 16.10 -0.78 -4.78
CA LEU A 135 14.88 -0.35 -5.44
C LEU A 135 15.02 1.07 -5.96
N PHE A 136 15.29 1.18 -7.25
CA PHE A 136 15.34 2.43 -8.01
C PHE A 136 14.01 3.23 -8.04
N PHE A 137 12.94 2.77 -7.40
CA PHE A 137 11.57 3.23 -7.67
C PHE A 137 10.74 3.70 -6.46
N LEU A 138 11.28 3.74 -5.24
CA LEU A 138 10.61 4.49 -4.18
C LEU A 138 10.87 5.97 -4.45
N ASN A 139 9.99 6.56 -5.25
CA ASN A 139 9.94 7.99 -5.48
C ASN A 139 9.93 8.67 -4.11
N SER A 140 11.03 9.31 -3.75
CA SER A 140 11.20 10.03 -2.49
C SER A 140 10.20 11.18 -2.34
N LYS A 141 9.44 11.50 -3.39
CA LYS A 141 8.32 12.46 -3.39
C LYS A 141 6.95 11.84 -3.04
N ALA A 142 6.87 10.51 -2.90
CA ALA A 142 5.65 9.76 -2.58
C ALA A 142 5.47 9.46 -1.08
N GLU A 143 6.01 10.30 -0.20
CA GLU A 143 6.41 9.92 1.17
C GLU A 143 5.33 9.31 2.07
N ILE A 144 4.04 9.61 1.86
CA ILE A 144 2.94 9.15 2.70
C ILE A 144 2.01 8.13 2.01
N TRP A 145 2.20 7.87 0.72
CA TRP A 145 1.34 6.94 -0.01
C TRP A 145 1.37 5.55 0.63
N ASP A 146 0.19 4.97 0.81
CA ASP A 146 -0.07 3.65 1.37
C ASP A 146 0.37 3.52 2.84
N GLN A 147 0.77 4.61 3.47
CA GLN A 147 1.14 4.68 4.88
C GLN A 147 0.03 5.32 5.70
N GLY A 148 -0.01 4.94 6.97
CA GLY A 148 -1.09 5.30 7.85
C GLY A 148 -0.87 4.86 9.29
N ILE A 149 -1.94 4.87 10.05
CA ILE A 149 -1.96 4.44 11.44
C ILE A 149 -3.17 3.55 11.68
N TYR A 150 -3.09 2.72 12.71
CA TYR A 150 -4.22 1.94 13.17
C TYR A 150 -4.38 2.05 14.69
N LYS A 151 -5.56 1.64 15.15
CA LYS A 151 -5.91 1.57 16.56
C LYS A 151 -6.81 0.37 16.81
N ILE A 152 -6.61 -0.29 17.95
CA ILE A 152 -7.49 -1.35 18.43
C ILE A 152 -8.11 -0.93 19.76
N GLU A 153 -9.45 -0.97 19.84
CA GLU A 153 -10.22 -0.74 21.07
C GLU A 153 -11.40 -1.72 21.11
N ASN A 154 -11.60 -2.41 22.22
CA ASN A 154 -12.76 -3.28 22.45
C ASN A 154 -13.03 -4.28 21.30
N ASN A 155 -11.98 -4.97 20.82
CA ASN A 155 -12.00 -5.88 19.66
C ASN A 155 -12.36 -5.25 18.31
N ALA A 156 -12.53 -3.92 18.25
CA ALA A 156 -12.65 -3.19 17.01
C ALA A 156 -11.28 -2.72 16.53
N ILE A 157 -11.07 -2.75 15.23
CA ILE A 157 -9.88 -2.20 14.57
C ILE A 157 -10.30 -1.06 13.66
N THR A 158 -9.57 0.06 13.74
CA THR A 158 -9.68 1.19 12.83
C THR A 158 -8.33 1.38 12.17
N ILE A 159 -8.30 1.44 10.84
CA ILE A 159 -7.11 1.65 10.03
C ILE A 159 -7.33 2.89 9.18
N GLN A 160 -6.42 3.85 9.26
CA GLN A 160 -6.44 5.06 8.46
C GLN A 160 -5.17 5.14 7.61
N ILE A 161 -5.31 5.08 6.29
CA ILE A 161 -4.20 5.08 5.32
C ILE A 161 -4.40 6.17 4.28
N PHE A 162 -3.30 6.82 3.88
CA PHE A 162 -3.31 7.81 2.81
C PHE A 162 -3.14 7.16 1.43
N TYR A 163 -4.00 7.51 0.47
CA TYR A 163 -3.86 7.10 -0.92
C TYR A 163 -3.64 8.30 -1.83
N ASN A 164 -2.96 8.09 -2.96
CA ASN A 164 -2.69 9.16 -3.92
C ASN A 164 -3.81 9.30 -4.96
N THR A 165 -4.21 10.55 -5.24
CA THR A 165 -5.06 10.93 -6.37
C THR A 165 -4.41 12.12 -7.08
N ILE A 166 -3.77 11.87 -8.23
CA ILE A 166 -3.18 12.92 -9.09
C ILE A 166 -2.22 13.84 -8.28
N GLY A 167 -1.37 13.25 -7.44
CA GLY A 167 -0.39 14.00 -6.63
C GLY A 167 -0.90 14.51 -5.28
N ASP A 168 -2.21 14.49 -5.02
CA ASP A 168 -2.78 14.75 -3.69
C ASP A 168 -2.89 13.46 -2.88
N TYR A 169 -2.65 13.54 -1.57
CA TYR A 169 -2.86 12.42 -0.65
C TYR A 169 -4.13 12.59 0.15
N ASN A 170 -5.01 11.61 0.10
CA ASN A 170 -6.31 11.63 0.75
C ASN A 170 -6.38 10.54 1.81
N LEU A 171 -7.02 10.84 2.94
CA LEU A 171 -7.22 9.88 4.02
C LEU A 171 -8.36 8.92 3.66
N TYR A 172 -8.13 7.64 3.89
CA TYR A 172 -9.14 6.58 3.80
C TYR A 172 -9.15 5.79 5.11
N GLU A 173 -10.33 5.64 5.69
CA GLU A 173 -10.52 4.85 6.91
C GLU A 173 -11.24 3.55 6.59
N GLU A 174 -10.77 2.47 7.20
CA GLU A 174 -11.44 1.17 7.21
C GLU A 174 -11.63 0.73 8.66
N THR A 175 -12.82 0.29 9.02
CA THR A 175 -13.14 -0.20 10.37
C THR A 175 -13.66 -1.63 10.33
N GLY A 176 -13.44 -2.36 11.43
CA GLY A 176 -13.72 -3.78 11.47
C GLY A 176 -13.63 -4.40 12.85
N ILE A 177 -13.71 -5.73 12.87
CA ILE A 177 -13.73 -6.54 14.08
C ILE A 177 -12.59 -7.57 14.03
N ILE A 178 -11.88 -7.70 15.13
CA ILE A 178 -10.86 -8.73 15.34
C ILE A 178 -11.55 -10.05 15.66
N LYS A 179 -11.19 -11.11 14.94
CA LYS A 179 -11.72 -12.46 15.17
C LYS A 179 -10.81 -13.26 16.08
N ASN A 180 -9.50 -13.12 15.91
CA ASN A 180 -8.44 -13.66 16.76
C ASN A 180 -7.12 -12.92 16.44
N ASP A 181 -6.03 -13.36 17.05
CA ASP A 181 -4.70 -12.75 16.89
C ASP A 181 -4.14 -12.78 15.46
N SER A 182 -4.67 -13.65 14.60
CA SER A 182 -4.23 -13.87 13.23
C SER A 182 -5.24 -13.43 12.16
N THR A 183 -6.44 -12.97 12.57
CA THR A 183 -7.55 -12.73 11.66
C THR A 183 -8.42 -11.57 12.13
N PHE A 184 -8.74 -10.65 11.20
CA PHE A 184 -9.75 -9.62 11.40
C PHE A 184 -10.53 -9.36 10.11
N VAL A 185 -11.69 -8.72 10.23
CA VAL A 185 -12.57 -8.40 9.10
C VAL A 185 -12.88 -6.93 9.10
N LEU A 186 -12.56 -6.23 8.01
CA LEU A 186 -12.98 -4.84 7.79
C LEU A 186 -14.35 -4.84 7.11
N THR A 187 -15.29 -4.14 7.71
CA THR A 187 -16.71 -4.15 7.32
C THR A 187 -17.20 -2.80 6.80
N ASN A 188 -16.52 -1.71 7.16
CA ASN A 188 -16.87 -0.37 6.70
C ASN A 188 -15.64 0.37 6.21
N ALA A 189 -15.86 1.28 5.27
CA ALA A 189 -14.86 2.23 4.84
C ALA A 189 -15.43 3.62 4.64
N THR A 190 -14.61 4.64 4.92
CA THR A 190 -14.94 6.05 4.71
C THR A 190 -13.83 6.68 3.87
N ASP A 191 -14.21 7.26 2.74
CA ASP A 191 -13.33 8.09 1.93
C ASP A 191 -13.50 9.56 2.35
N PHE A 192 -12.47 10.15 2.96
CA PHE A 192 -12.51 11.55 3.38
C PHE A 192 -12.32 12.55 2.23
N GLN A 193 -11.89 12.11 1.05
CA GLN A 193 -11.88 12.96 -0.15
C GLN A 193 -13.31 13.25 -0.62
N THR A 194 -14.15 12.21 -0.67
CA THR A 194 -15.51 12.31 -1.24
C THR A 194 -16.61 12.36 -0.19
N GLY A 195 -16.29 12.07 1.08
CA GLY A 195 -17.25 11.91 2.17
C GLY A 195 -18.09 10.63 2.09
N LYS A 196 -17.81 9.76 1.12
CA LYS A 196 -18.59 8.54 0.89
C LYS A 196 -18.24 7.47 1.92
N LYS A 197 -19.28 6.76 2.34
CA LYS A 197 -19.19 5.57 3.19
C LYS A 197 -19.56 4.34 2.39
N HIS A 198 -18.84 3.26 2.63
CA HIS A 198 -18.97 2.00 1.92
C HIS A 198 -19.06 0.86 2.91
N GLU A 199 -20.01 -0.04 2.70
CA GLU A 199 -19.93 -1.37 3.27
C GLU A 199 -18.92 -2.18 2.45
N ILE A 200 -18.02 -2.87 3.16
CA ILE A 200 -16.99 -3.73 2.57
C ILE A 200 -16.99 -5.07 3.33
N ASN A 201 -16.33 -6.06 2.76
CA ASN A 201 -16.09 -7.33 3.45
C ASN A 201 -14.68 -7.82 3.13
N LYS A 202 -13.69 -7.28 3.84
CA LYS A 202 -12.28 -7.63 3.64
C LYS A 202 -11.79 -8.48 4.81
N VAL A 203 -11.62 -9.77 4.56
CA VAL A 203 -11.07 -10.72 5.54
C VAL A 203 -9.55 -10.74 5.42
N TYR A 204 -8.86 -10.24 6.45
CA TYR A 204 -7.41 -10.28 6.54
C TYR A 204 -6.94 -11.48 7.35
N LYS A 205 -6.00 -12.23 6.80
CA LYS A 205 -5.34 -13.37 7.45
C LYS A 205 -3.86 -13.06 7.67
N PHE A 206 -3.27 -13.59 8.73
CA PHE A 206 -1.86 -13.39 9.04
C PHE A 206 -0.97 -14.43 8.36
N LYS A 207 0.14 -13.97 7.76
CA LYS A 207 1.24 -14.82 7.29
C LYS A 207 2.50 -14.40 8.05
N LYS A 208 3.06 -15.34 8.81
CA LYS A 208 4.33 -15.15 9.53
C LYS A 208 5.47 -14.98 8.52
N MET A 209 6.38 -14.05 8.79
CA MET A 209 7.59 -13.87 8.00
C MET A 209 8.79 -13.68 8.91
N LYS A 210 9.81 -14.50 8.74
CA LYS A 210 11.07 -14.32 9.45
C LYS A 210 11.76 -13.04 8.95
N ASN A 211 12.28 -12.23 9.87
CA ASN A 211 12.97 -10.97 9.55
C ASN A 211 12.11 -9.96 8.78
N PHE A 212 10.81 -9.88 9.08
CA PHE A 212 9.93 -8.88 8.50
C PHE A 212 10.53 -7.47 8.68
N PRO A 213 10.79 -6.72 7.59
CA PRO A 213 11.58 -5.50 7.67
C PRO A 213 10.86 -4.45 8.52
N ASP A 214 11.66 -3.61 9.16
CA ASP A 214 11.15 -2.36 9.71
C ASP A 214 10.95 -1.37 8.57
N ILE A 215 9.75 -0.81 8.54
CA ILE A 215 9.32 0.12 7.51
C ILE A 215 8.98 1.42 8.22
N ASP A 216 9.72 2.44 7.83
CA ASP A 216 9.52 3.79 8.33
C ASP A 216 8.12 4.29 7.99
N ASN A 217 7.49 4.97 8.96
CA ASN A 217 6.17 5.55 8.77
C ASN A 217 6.23 7.08 8.77
N TYR A 218 5.76 7.69 7.70
CA TYR A 218 5.79 9.13 7.50
C TYR A 218 4.98 9.91 8.53
N VAL A 219 3.78 9.43 8.88
CA VAL A 219 2.92 10.07 9.88
C VAL A 219 3.63 10.10 11.23
N LEU A 220 4.24 8.98 11.63
CA LEU A 220 4.96 8.86 12.90
C LEU A 220 6.30 9.61 12.91
N LYS A 221 7.00 9.71 11.78
CA LYS A 221 8.21 10.55 11.67
C LYS A 221 7.89 12.04 11.76
N ASN A 222 6.70 12.44 11.33
CA ASN A 222 6.28 13.83 11.24
C ASN A 222 5.16 14.18 12.24
N LYS A 223 5.16 13.61 13.46
CA LYS A 223 4.04 13.76 14.41
C LYS A 223 3.56 15.21 14.55
N LYS A 224 4.47 16.20 14.67
CA LYS A 224 4.12 17.62 14.80
C LYS A 224 3.23 18.16 13.65
N LYS A 225 3.34 17.61 12.44
CA LYS A 225 2.52 17.97 11.27
C LYS A 225 1.10 17.39 11.31
N PHE A 226 0.89 16.38 12.15
CA PHE A 226 -0.33 15.58 12.25
C PHE A 226 -0.97 15.61 13.65
N SER A 227 -0.24 16.07 14.66
CA SER A 227 -0.78 16.37 15.99
C SER A 227 -1.80 17.50 15.85
N LYS A 228 -3.01 17.27 16.34
CA LYS A 228 -4.01 18.32 16.51
C LYS A 228 -3.54 19.17 17.69
N ASN A 229 -3.28 20.45 17.44
CA ASN A 229 -3.15 21.44 18.52
C ASN A 229 -4.48 21.57 19.25
#